data_AF-A0A955DHK6-F1
#
_entry.id   AF-A0A955DHK6-F1
#
_cell.length_a   1.000
_cell.length_b   1.000
_cell.length_c   1.000
_cell.angle_alpha   90.00
_cell.angle_beta   90.00
_cell.angle_gamma   90.00
#
_symmetry.space_group_name_H-M   'P 1'
#
loop_
_entity.id
_entity.type
_entity.pdbx_description
1 polymer ?
#
loop_
_entity_poly.entity_id
_entity_poly.type
_entity_poly.pdbx_seq_one_letter_code
_entity_poly.pdbx_strand_id
1 'polypeptide(L)'
;MSRFIGAIALSVLAGAATANAALIDLMPGGATGLVGTTSAVDTELAGSTSSMVDVEIPFQIFGNGGANDGPPPLLYEGILQNRIVTSDDTGEFHFYYRIRDTNGSLNGILGSVETFGFADWTTRVEYRTDSLGDVGPSRAERSAGTGDALHYLFGNPFFAPEESLFFFAATEAMNYTMAKTTIYLTTGESVTLDTFAPAIPSPGSWAIFGVGGLAVVRRRRR
;
A
#
# COMPACT_ATOMS: atom_id res chain seq x y z
N MET A 1 51.13 -40.05 34.51
CA MET A 1 50.00 -40.38 33.61
C MET A 1 48.82 -39.49 33.97
N SER A 2 48.56 -38.43 33.21
CA SER A 2 47.28 -37.71 33.25
C SER A 2 47.15 -36.95 31.93
N ARG A 3 46.19 -37.37 31.09
CA ARG A 3 45.88 -36.77 29.79
C ARG A 3 44.72 -35.81 30.00
N PHE A 4 44.92 -34.52 29.74
CA PHE A 4 43.82 -33.56 29.61
C PHE A 4 43.33 -33.58 28.16
N ILE A 5 42.09 -34.03 27.98
CA ILE A 5 41.35 -33.99 26.72
C ILE A 5 40.69 -32.61 26.65
N GLY A 6 41.16 -31.75 25.75
CA GLY A 6 40.53 -30.47 25.44
C GLY A 6 39.42 -30.66 24.42
N ALA A 7 38.17 -30.36 24.79
CA ALA A 7 37.03 -30.34 23.88
C ALA A 7 36.98 -29.00 23.13
N ILE A 8 37.02 -29.06 21.80
CA ILE A 8 36.78 -27.92 20.92
C ILE A 8 35.26 -27.79 20.72
N ALA A 9 34.67 -26.70 21.20
CA ALA A 9 33.27 -26.38 20.97
C ALA A 9 33.12 -25.77 19.56
N LEU A 10 32.45 -26.49 18.66
CA LEU A 10 32.09 -26.02 17.33
C LEU A 10 30.77 -25.25 17.43
N SER A 11 30.82 -23.92 17.41
CA SER A 11 29.64 -23.06 17.37
C SER A 11 29.05 -23.06 15.95
N VAL A 12 27.96 -23.79 15.74
CA VAL A 12 27.15 -23.73 14.51
C VAL A 12 26.36 -22.41 14.57
N LEU A 13 26.77 -21.40 13.79
CA LEU A 13 25.90 -20.27 13.46
C LEU A 13 24.80 -20.82 12.55
N ALA A 14 23.61 -21.02 13.11
CA ALA A 14 22.39 -21.17 12.32
C ALA A 14 22.08 -19.81 11.70
N GLY A 15 22.50 -19.60 10.44
CA GLY A 15 22.02 -18.47 9.65
C GLY A 15 20.52 -18.64 9.44
N ALA A 16 19.73 -17.79 10.07
CA ALA A 16 18.34 -17.60 9.68
C ALA A 16 18.36 -17.02 8.26
N ALA A 17 18.11 -17.88 7.26
CA ALA A 17 17.79 -17.40 5.93
C ALA A 17 16.43 -16.71 6.05
N THR A 18 16.41 -15.39 6.19
CA THR A 18 15.22 -14.61 5.93
C THR A 18 14.90 -14.84 4.45
N ALA A 19 13.74 -15.43 4.17
CA ALA A 19 13.23 -15.49 2.82
C ALA A 19 12.95 -14.06 2.39
N ASN A 20 13.91 -13.45 1.69
CA ASN A 20 13.77 -12.10 1.16
C ASN A 20 12.86 -12.19 -0.07
N ALA A 21 11.64 -11.63 0.00
CA ALA A 21 10.76 -11.58 -1.15
C ALA A 21 11.13 -10.40 -2.05
N ALA A 22 11.36 -10.72 -3.33
CA ALA A 22 11.33 -9.75 -4.41
C ALA A 22 9.88 -9.28 -4.61
N LEU A 23 9.70 -8.04 -5.06
CA LEU A 23 8.38 -7.52 -5.40
C LEU A 23 7.76 -8.31 -6.56
N ILE A 24 6.50 -8.69 -6.39
CA ILE A 24 5.74 -9.48 -7.37
C ILE A 24 4.65 -8.61 -7.98
N ASP A 25 4.54 -8.65 -9.31
CA ASP A 25 3.44 -8.03 -10.04
C ASP A 25 2.11 -8.70 -9.68
N LEU A 26 1.16 -7.90 -9.21
CA LEU A 26 -0.19 -8.34 -8.93
C LEU A 26 -1.09 -8.03 -10.13
N MET A 27 -1.29 -9.05 -10.97
CA MET A 27 -2.17 -8.97 -12.14
C MET A 27 -3.64 -8.78 -11.73
N PRO A 28 -4.48 -8.13 -12.56
CA PRO A 28 -5.93 -8.06 -12.33
C PRO A 28 -6.57 -9.43 -12.10
N GLY A 29 -7.44 -9.54 -11.08
CA GLY A 29 -8.02 -10.80 -10.60
C GLY A 29 -7.04 -11.71 -9.84
N GLY A 30 -5.80 -11.25 -9.68
CA GLY A 30 -4.72 -11.98 -9.04
C GLY A 30 -4.73 -11.88 -7.52
N ALA A 31 -3.93 -12.75 -6.93
CA ALA A 31 -3.82 -12.96 -5.49
C ALA A 31 -2.37 -13.34 -5.18
N THR A 32 -1.77 -12.74 -4.16
CA THR A 32 -0.43 -13.13 -3.69
C THR A 32 -0.35 -13.10 -2.16
N GLY A 33 0.44 -14.00 -1.60
CA GLY A 33 0.83 -13.96 -0.19
C GLY A 33 1.92 -12.91 0.01
N LEU A 34 1.82 -12.15 1.11
CA LEU A 34 2.77 -11.10 1.47
C LEU A 34 3.64 -11.59 2.62
N VAL A 35 4.95 -11.44 2.50
CA VAL A 35 5.91 -11.94 3.49
C VAL A 35 6.80 -10.85 4.06
N GLY A 36 6.66 -9.62 3.55
CA GLY A 36 7.45 -8.49 3.96
C GLY A 36 8.75 -8.35 3.18
N THR A 37 9.14 -7.11 2.92
CA THR A 37 10.40 -6.72 2.29
C THR A 37 11.09 -5.61 3.10
N THR A 38 12.25 -5.15 2.62
CA THR A 38 13.01 -4.02 3.18
C THR A 38 13.61 -3.20 2.05
N SER A 39 13.98 -1.94 2.31
CA SER A 39 14.71 -1.15 1.32
C SER A 39 16.14 -1.64 1.06
N ALA A 40 16.66 -2.53 1.90
CA ALA A 40 17.95 -3.18 1.67
C ALA A 40 17.84 -4.34 0.66
N VAL A 41 16.68 -4.98 0.58
CA VAL A 41 16.38 -6.05 -0.38
C VAL A 41 15.98 -5.46 -1.73
N ASP A 42 15.11 -4.45 -1.71
CA ASP A 42 14.66 -3.77 -2.92
C ASP A 42 14.99 -2.28 -2.83
N THR A 43 16.03 -1.86 -3.55
CA THR A 43 16.61 -0.52 -3.43
C THR A 43 15.67 0.59 -3.89
N GLU A 44 14.72 0.27 -4.78
CA GLU A 44 13.69 1.22 -5.23
C GLU A 44 12.79 1.70 -4.07
N LEU A 45 12.71 0.91 -2.98
CA LEU A 45 11.95 1.23 -1.78
C LEU A 45 12.74 2.11 -0.79
N ALA A 46 14.04 2.30 -1.02
CA ALA A 46 14.82 3.23 -0.21
C ALA A 46 14.20 4.63 -0.28
N GLY A 47 13.79 5.03 -1.49
CA GLY A 47 13.08 6.26 -1.79
C GLY A 47 13.87 7.51 -1.39
N SER A 48 13.83 8.55 -2.22
CA SER A 48 14.45 9.80 -1.83
C SER A 48 13.76 10.29 -0.55
N THR A 49 14.50 10.96 0.33
CA THR A 49 13.98 11.65 1.53
C THR A 49 12.84 12.64 1.22
N SER A 50 12.52 12.86 -0.07
CA SER A 50 11.38 13.63 -0.55
C SER A 50 10.13 12.75 -0.70
N SER A 51 9.45 12.45 0.41
CA SER A 51 8.02 12.08 0.32
C SER A 51 7.28 13.26 -0.30
N MET A 52 6.66 13.08 -1.46
CA MET A 52 5.95 14.17 -2.13
C MET A 52 4.69 14.57 -1.36
N VAL A 53 4.05 13.57 -0.74
CA VAL A 53 2.81 13.71 0.01
C VAL A 53 2.90 12.77 1.20
N ASP A 54 2.57 13.27 2.39
CA ASP A 54 2.36 12.48 3.60
C ASP A 54 1.16 13.10 4.33
N VAL A 55 0.02 12.42 4.28
CA VAL A 55 -1.24 12.90 4.86
C VAL A 55 -1.69 11.92 5.93
N GLU A 56 -1.98 12.46 7.10
CA GLU A 56 -2.56 11.74 8.23
C GLU A 56 -4.08 12.01 8.26
N ILE A 57 -4.87 10.97 8.06
CA ILE A 57 -6.33 11.05 7.96
C ILE A 57 -6.93 10.35 9.18
N PRO A 58 -7.48 11.09 10.16
CA PRO A 58 -8.15 10.47 11.30
C PRO A 58 -9.44 9.78 10.83
N PHE A 59 -9.75 8.63 11.43
CA PHE A 59 -10.95 7.88 11.10
C PHE A 59 -11.58 7.23 12.32
N GLN A 60 -12.89 6.97 12.22
CA GLN A 60 -13.69 6.28 13.22
C GLN A 60 -14.62 5.30 12.51
N ILE A 61 -14.75 4.10 13.05
CA ILE A 61 -15.68 3.06 12.58
C ILE A 61 -16.67 2.79 13.70
N PHE A 62 -17.95 2.97 13.38
CA PHE A 62 -19.06 2.78 14.31
C PHE A 62 -19.78 1.47 13.99
N GLY A 63 -20.31 0.84 15.04
CA GLY A 63 -21.17 -0.34 14.92
C GLY A 63 -22.53 0.01 14.34
N ASN A 64 -23.30 -1.02 14.01
CA ASN A 64 -24.70 -0.82 13.66
C ASN A 64 -25.51 -0.36 14.88
N GLY A 65 -26.12 0.82 14.82
CA GLY A 65 -27.08 1.29 15.81
C GLY A 65 -28.43 0.61 15.59
N GLY A 66 -28.95 -0.11 16.57
CA GLY A 66 -30.34 -0.58 16.53
C GLY A 66 -31.29 0.61 16.55
N ALA A 67 -32.40 0.54 15.79
CA ALA A 67 -33.41 1.59 15.72
C ALA A 67 -34.01 2.02 17.09
N ASN A 68 -33.70 1.30 18.17
CA ASN A 68 -34.16 1.55 19.54
C ASN A 68 -33.03 1.69 20.59
N ASP A 69 -31.74 1.60 20.23
CA ASP A 69 -30.65 1.32 21.20
C ASP A 69 -29.62 2.46 21.42
N GLY A 70 -29.92 3.69 20.97
CA GLY A 70 -29.05 4.86 21.19
C GLY A 70 -28.00 5.06 20.09
N PRO A 71 -26.99 5.93 20.31
CA PRO A 71 -25.96 6.20 19.32
C PRO A 71 -25.13 4.92 19.05
N PRO A 72 -24.71 4.69 17.79
CA PRO A 72 -23.93 3.51 17.47
C PRO A 72 -22.61 3.50 18.26
N PRO A 73 -22.18 2.35 18.80
CA PRO A 73 -20.94 2.28 19.56
C PRO A 73 -19.75 2.54 18.64
N LEU A 74 -18.77 3.31 19.11
CA LEU A 74 -17.48 3.41 18.44
C LEU A 74 -16.75 2.06 18.59
N LEU A 75 -16.42 1.42 17.47
CA LEU A 75 -15.77 0.11 17.45
C LEU A 75 -14.28 0.22 17.20
N TYR A 76 -13.84 1.18 16.40
CA TYR A 76 -12.43 1.34 16.07
C TYR A 76 -12.13 2.80 15.69
N GLU A 77 -10.93 3.26 16.00
CA GLU A 77 -10.44 4.57 15.55
C GLU A 77 -8.92 4.55 15.41
N GLY A 78 -8.40 5.49 14.63
CA GLY A 78 -6.97 5.69 14.44
C GLY A 78 -6.69 6.70 13.34
N ILE A 79 -5.48 6.64 12.81
CA ILE A 79 -5.02 7.47 11.70
C ILE A 79 -4.62 6.57 10.54
N LEU A 80 -5.18 6.84 9.35
CA LEU A 80 -4.66 6.32 8.08
C LEU A 80 -3.60 7.31 7.58
N GLN A 81 -2.34 6.89 7.64
CA GLN A 81 -1.24 7.60 7.02
C GLN A 81 -1.12 7.16 5.56
N ASN A 82 -1.38 8.07 4.63
CA ASN A 82 -1.21 7.85 3.20
C ASN A 82 -0.03 8.67 2.68
N ARG A 83 0.97 7.98 2.12
CA ARG A 83 2.21 8.59 1.67
C ARG A 83 2.50 8.24 0.22
N ILE A 84 2.99 9.21 -0.55
CA ILE A 84 3.51 9.01 -1.90
C ILE A 84 5.01 9.21 -1.85
N VAL A 85 5.75 8.18 -2.23
CA VAL A 85 7.22 8.19 -2.26
C VAL A 85 7.66 8.01 -3.71
N THR A 86 8.63 8.81 -4.13
CA THR A 86 9.28 8.67 -5.43
C THR A 86 10.45 7.71 -5.31
N SER A 87 10.49 6.69 -6.18
CA SER A 87 11.64 5.80 -6.32
C SER A 87 12.87 6.58 -6.77
N ASP A 88 13.99 6.40 -6.10
CA ASP A 88 15.28 7.00 -6.50
C ASP A 88 15.83 6.38 -7.79
N ASP A 89 15.47 5.13 -8.05
CA ASP A 89 16.01 4.35 -9.16
C ASP A 89 15.25 4.67 -10.47
N THR A 90 13.92 4.85 -10.39
CA THR A 90 13.05 4.99 -11.57
C THR A 90 12.36 6.36 -11.67
N GLY A 91 12.25 7.12 -10.58
CA GLY A 91 11.45 8.33 -10.51
C GLY A 91 9.94 8.09 -10.43
N GLU A 92 9.51 6.83 -10.35
CA GLU A 92 8.10 6.43 -10.31
C GLU A 92 7.52 6.53 -8.90
N PHE A 93 6.19 6.57 -8.79
CA PHE A 93 5.48 6.75 -7.54
C PHE A 93 5.03 5.43 -6.92
N HIS A 94 5.38 5.30 -5.64
CA HIS A 94 4.94 4.24 -4.76
C HIS A 94 3.94 4.81 -3.74
N PHE A 95 2.82 4.12 -3.60
CA PHE A 95 1.70 4.53 -2.76
C PHE A 95 1.69 3.69 -1.49
N TYR A 96 2.00 4.33 -0.37
CA TYR A 96 2.14 3.72 0.94
C TYR A 96 0.93 4.03 1.81
N TYR A 97 0.57 3.05 2.63
CA TYR A 97 -0.51 3.12 3.58
C TYR A 97 -0.05 2.55 4.91
N ARG A 98 -0.46 3.20 6.00
CA ARG A 98 -0.22 2.71 7.36
C ARG A 98 -1.37 3.12 8.27
N ILE A 99 -1.78 2.20 9.13
CA ILE A 99 -2.75 2.44 10.18
C ILE A 99 -1.99 2.58 11.49
N ARG A 100 -2.17 3.69 12.18
CA ARG A 100 -1.40 4.04 13.36
C ARG A 100 -2.24 4.79 14.39
N ASP A 101 -1.67 4.99 15.57
CA ASP A 101 -2.29 5.69 16.70
C ASP A 101 -3.69 5.11 17.01
N THR A 102 -3.79 3.76 17.03
CA THR A 102 -5.05 3.05 17.26
C THR A 102 -5.41 3.00 18.75
N ASN A 103 -6.70 3.06 19.07
CA ASN A 103 -7.16 3.12 20.46
C ASN A 103 -7.39 1.73 21.06
N GLY A 104 -6.46 1.27 21.90
CA GLY A 104 -6.53 -0.03 22.59
C GLY A 104 -7.67 -0.20 23.61
N SER A 105 -8.50 0.82 23.83
CA SER A 105 -9.72 0.71 24.65
C SER A 105 -10.95 0.25 23.85
N LEU A 106 -10.84 0.13 22.52
CA LEU A 106 -11.91 -0.26 21.62
C LEU A 106 -11.78 -1.74 21.22
N ASN A 107 -12.91 -2.37 20.87
CA ASN A 107 -12.99 -3.82 20.65
C ASN A 107 -13.05 -4.23 19.17
N GLY A 108 -12.98 -3.28 18.23
CA GLY A 108 -12.94 -3.55 16.81
C GLY A 108 -11.65 -4.27 16.42
N ILE A 109 -11.75 -5.19 15.48
CA ILE A 109 -10.61 -5.93 14.94
C ILE A 109 -10.51 -5.57 13.47
N LEU A 110 -9.36 -5.05 13.06
CA LEU A 110 -9.14 -4.70 11.68
C LEU A 110 -8.97 -5.97 10.85
N GLY A 111 -9.76 -6.10 9.78
CA GLY A 111 -9.72 -7.26 8.89
C GLY A 111 -8.97 -6.98 7.60
N SER A 112 -9.24 -5.84 6.97
CA SER A 112 -8.65 -5.53 5.67
C SER A 112 -8.71 -4.05 5.30
N VAL A 113 -7.91 -3.68 4.31
CA VAL A 113 -7.89 -2.35 3.71
C VAL A 113 -7.99 -2.51 2.19
N GLU A 114 -8.94 -1.82 1.58
CA GLU A 114 -9.12 -1.79 0.13
C GLU A 114 -8.83 -0.39 -0.40
N THR A 115 -7.98 -0.27 -1.43
CA THR A 115 -7.67 1.01 -2.08
C THR A 115 -7.99 0.95 -3.57
N PHE A 116 -8.52 2.05 -4.11
CA PHE A 116 -8.98 2.19 -5.50
C PHE A 116 -8.04 3.05 -6.34
N GLY A 117 -8.26 3.10 -7.65
CA GLY A 117 -7.51 3.97 -8.57
C GLY A 117 -6.28 3.31 -9.20
N PHE A 118 -6.20 1.98 -9.17
CA PHE A 118 -5.10 1.22 -9.76
C PHE A 118 -5.45 0.61 -11.11
N ALA A 119 -6.57 1.00 -11.72
CA ALA A 119 -6.99 0.46 -13.02
C ALA A 119 -5.89 0.66 -14.07
N ASP A 120 -5.62 -0.39 -14.87
CA ASP A 120 -4.69 -0.37 -16.00
C ASP A 120 -3.20 -0.08 -15.64
N TRP A 121 -2.84 -0.09 -14.36
CA TRP A 121 -1.44 0.04 -13.91
C TRP A 121 -0.77 -1.30 -13.68
N THR A 122 0.50 -1.43 -14.05
CA THR A 122 1.36 -2.47 -13.47
C THR A 122 1.56 -2.13 -11.99
N THR A 123 1.23 -3.07 -11.11
CA THR A 123 1.24 -2.84 -9.68
C THR A 123 1.96 -3.97 -8.98
N ARG A 124 3.04 -3.64 -8.26
CA ARG A 124 3.72 -4.53 -7.34
C ARG A 124 3.30 -4.20 -5.92
N VAL A 125 3.07 -5.20 -5.09
CA VAL A 125 2.57 -5.01 -3.72
C VAL A 125 3.39 -5.79 -2.71
N GLU A 126 3.66 -5.17 -1.56
CA GLU A 126 4.30 -5.79 -0.39
C GLU A 126 4.12 -4.87 0.83
N TYR A 127 4.69 -5.24 1.97
CA TYR A 127 4.86 -4.37 3.11
C TYR A 127 6.30 -4.30 3.61
N ARG A 128 6.65 -3.21 4.30
CA ARG A 128 8.00 -2.96 4.79
C ARG A 128 8.18 -3.40 6.24
N THR A 129 9.06 -4.37 6.45
CA THR A 129 9.44 -4.89 7.79
C THR A 129 10.48 -4.02 8.49
N ASP A 130 11.16 -3.15 7.74
CA ASP A 130 12.08 -2.14 8.25
C ASP A 130 11.40 -0.78 8.53
N SER A 131 10.06 -0.76 8.49
CA SER A 131 9.25 0.40 8.78
C SER A 131 8.62 0.34 10.18
N LEU A 132 8.07 1.45 10.66
CA LEU A 132 7.35 1.48 11.94
C LEU A 132 6.02 0.71 11.83
N GLY A 133 5.64 0.04 12.91
CA GLY A 133 4.41 -0.75 13.01
C GLY A 133 4.68 -2.15 13.55
N ASP A 134 3.60 -2.90 13.79
CA ASP A 134 3.65 -4.21 14.43
C ASP A 134 3.19 -5.33 13.48
N VAL A 135 2.15 -5.07 12.68
CA VAL A 135 1.46 -6.09 11.88
C VAL A 135 1.45 -5.75 10.40
N GLY A 136 1.94 -6.65 9.55
CA GLY A 136 1.79 -6.57 8.10
C GLY A 136 0.56 -7.33 7.59
N PRO A 137 -0.04 -6.92 6.45
CA PRO A 137 -1.01 -7.75 5.76
C PRO A 137 -0.37 -9.08 5.33
N SER A 138 -1.12 -10.17 5.37
CA SER A 138 -0.62 -11.51 4.99
C SER A 138 -0.84 -11.82 3.51
N ARG A 139 -1.73 -11.06 2.85
CA ARG A 139 -2.20 -11.36 1.50
C ARG A 139 -2.68 -10.07 0.83
N ALA A 140 -2.43 -9.96 -0.47
CA ALA A 140 -3.02 -8.95 -1.32
C ALA A 140 -3.85 -9.60 -2.44
N GLU A 141 -4.93 -8.94 -2.82
CA GLU A 141 -5.82 -9.27 -3.94
C GLU A 141 -5.98 -8.06 -4.83
N ARG A 142 -6.19 -8.30 -6.12
CA ARG A 142 -6.54 -7.25 -7.07
C ARG A 142 -7.85 -7.60 -7.74
N SER A 143 -8.74 -6.63 -7.85
CA SER A 143 -10.05 -6.85 -8.48
C SER A 143 -9.89 -7.36 -9.92
N ALA A 144 -10.88 -8.13 -10.39
CA ALA A 144 -10.91 -8.59 -11.78
C ALA A 144 -11.23 -7.44 -12.75
N GLY A 145 -11.16 -7.70 -14.05
CA GLY A 145 -11.42 -6.68 -15.08
C GLY A 145 -10.24 -5.73 -15.20
N THR A 146 -10.45 -4.44 -14.92
CA THR A 146 -9.40 -3.40 -15.02
C THR A 146 -8.37 -3.47 -13.89
N GLY A 147 -8.65 -4.22 -12.81
CA GLY A 147 -7.75 -4.28 -11.65
C GLY A 147 -7.71 -2.99 -10.84
N ASP A 148 -8.84 -2.29 -10.73
CA ASP A 148 -8.92 -0.98 -10.09
C ASP A 148 -8.66 -0.99 -8.58
N ALA A 149 -9.06 -2.06 -7.90
CA ALA A 149 -9.01 -2.16 -6.45
C ALA A 149 -7.91 -3.12 -6.01
N LEU A 150 -7.14 -2.71 -5.01
CA LEU A 150 -6.18 -3.54 -4.29
C LEU A 150 -6.72 -3.78 -2.88
N HIS A 151 -6.78 -5.03 -2.47
CA HIS A 151 -7.30 -5.44 -1.18
C HIS A 151 -6.21 -6.12 -0.37
N TYR A 152 -5.82 -5.50 0.74
CA TYR A 152 -4.81 -6.00 1.68
C TYR A 152 -5.52 -6.66 2.86
N LEU A 153 -5.32 -7.96 3.03
CA LEU A 153 -5.96 -8.77 4.06
C LEU A 153 -4.97 -9.05 5.19
N PHE A 154 -5.43 -8.83 6.43
CA PHE A 154 -4.70 -9.13 7.65
C PHE A 154 -5.11 -10.52 8.15
N GLY A 155 -4.25 -11.52 7.94
CA GLY A 155 -4.54 -12.92 8.29
C GLY A 155 -4.44 -13.24 9.77
N ASN A 156 -3.66 -12.46 10.51
CA ASN A 156 -3.71 -12.44 11.98
C ASN A 156 -4.68 -11.33 12.40
N PRO A 157 -5.48 -11.54 13.46
CA PRO A 157 -6.38 -10.49 13.89
C PRO A 157 -5.54 -9.30 14.37
N PHE A 158 -5.75 -8.16 13.74
CA PHE A 158 -5.08 -6.91 14.04
C PHE A 158 -5.93 -6.18 15.09
N PHE A 159 -5.45 -6.20 16.34
CA PHE A 159 -6.13 -5.61 17.49
C PHE A 159 -5.51 -4.26 17.83
N ALA A 160 -6.33 -3.26 18.19
CA ALA A 160 -5.78 -2.09 18.84
C ALA A 160 -5.13 -2.49 20.20
N PRO A 161 -4.02 -1.89 20.63
CA PRO A 161 -3.37 -0.70 20.09
C PRO A 161 -2.25 -0.98 19.06
N GLU A 162 -2.25 -2.15 18.40
CA GLU A 162 -1.25 -2.45 17.37
C GLU A 162 -1.33 -1.41 16.23
N GLU A 163 -0.25 -1.33 15.46
CA GLU A 163 -0.18 -0.52 14.25
C GLU A 163 0.19 -1.39 13.06
N SER A 164 -0.22 -0.97 11.86
CA SER A 164 0.24 -1.66 10.66
C SER A 164 1.68 -1.27 10.34
N LEU A 165 2.42 -2.21 9.78
CA LEU A 165 3.58 -1.86 8.96
C LEU A 165 3.11 -1.08 7.73
N PHE A 166 4.02 -0.34 7.11
CA PHE A 166 3.72 0.30 5.83
C PHE A 166 3.56 -0.75 4.73
N PHE A 167 2.34 -0.92 4.25
CA PHE A 167 2.03 -1.70 3.05
C PHE A 167 1.85 -0.76 1.87
N PHE A 168 2.14 -1.23 0.67
CA PHE A 168 2.25 -0.35 -0.48
C PHE A 168 1.92 -1.00 -1.81
N ALA A 169 1.65 -0.12 -2.76
CA ALA A 169 1.54 -0.38 -4.19
C ALA A 169 2.62 0.41 -4.92
N ALA A 170 3.63 -0.28 -5.46
CA ALA A 170 4.62 0.28 -6.37
C ALA A 170 4.08 0.22 -7.80
N THR A 171 4.17 1.33 -8.52
CA THR A 171 3.60 1.49 -9.86
C THR A 171 4.56 2.26 -10.75
N GLU A 172 4.35 2.22 -12.06
CA GLU A 172 5.12 2.99 -13.04
C GLU A 172 4.59 4.43 -13.22
N ALA A 173 3.77 4.91 -12.28
CA ALA A 173 3.10 6.19 -12.40
C ALA A 173 4.02 7.36 -12.04
N MET A 174 3.95 8.42 -12.86
CA MET A 174 4.69 9.68 -12.64
C MET A 174 3.80 10.81 -12.11
N ASN A 175 2.50 10.53 -11.96
CA ASN A 175 1.49 11.47 -11.48
C ASN A 175 0.52 10.73 -10.56
N TYR A 176 -0.13 11.46 -9.67
CA TYR A 176 -1.15 10.94 -8.78
C TYR A 176 -2.44 11.76 -8.85
N THR A 177 -3.55 11.15 -8.46
CA THR A 177 -4.86 11.78 -8.34
C THR A 177 -5.52 11.36 -7.03
N MET A 178 -6.55 12.09 -6.61
CA MET A 178 -7.39 11.64 -5.51
C MET A 178 -8.07 10.32 -5.86
N ALA A 179 -8.10 9.44 -4.86
CA ALA A 179 -8.69 8.11 -4.87
C ALA A 179 -9.35 7.86 -3.52
N LYS A 180 -9.77 6.61 -3.29
CA LYS A 180 -10.44 6.21 -2.05
C LYS A 180 -9.77 4.98 -1.46
N THR A 181 -9.78 4.93 -0.14
CA THR A 181 -9.37 3.77 0.63
C THR A 181 -10.47 3.44 1.64
N THR A 182 -10.92 2.20 1.68
CA THR A 182 -11.90 1.71 2.64
C THR A 182 -11.23 0.77 3.64
N ILE A 183 -11.44 1.03 4.92
CA ILE A 183 -10.96 0.18 6.03
C ILE A 183 -12.13 -0.66 6.53
N TYR A 184 -11.92 -1.97 6.65
CA TYR A 184 -12.94 -2.91 7.09
C TYR A 184 -12.55 -3.59 8.40
N LEU A 185 -13.50 -3.64 9.33
CA LEU A 185 -13.42 -4.54 10.48
C LEU A 185 -13.80 -5.97 10.08
N THR A 186 -13.35 -6.95 10.85
CA THR A 186 -13.70 -8.37 10.63
C THR A 186 -15.20 -8.64 10.78
N THR A 187 -15.92 -7.76 11.48
CA THR A 187 -17.37 -7.77 11.68
C THR A 187 -18.16 -7.15 10.51
N GLY A 188 -17.47 -6.52 9.55
CA GLY A 188 -18.05 -6.00 8.31
C GLY A 188 -18.30 -4.49 8.29
N GLU A 189 -18.23 -3.80 9.43
CA GLU A 189 -18.28 -2.34 9.48
C GLU A 189 -17.05 -1.72 8.82
N SER A 190 -17.23 -0.55 8.23
CA SER A 190 -16.19 0.10 7.45
C SER A 190 -16.28 1.62 7.44
N VAL A 191 -15.19 2.25 7.00
CA VAL A 191 -15.11 3.68 6.71
C VAL A 191 -14.32 3.90 5.42
N THR A 192 -14.80 4.79 4.56
CA THR A 192 -14.10 5.19 3.32
C THR A 192 -13.48 6.57 3.50
N LEU A 193 -12.22 6.69 3.12
CA LEU A 193 -11.39 7.88 3.27
C LEU A 193 -10.85 8.29 1.90
N ASP A 194 -10.70 9.60 1.70
CA ASP A 194 -10.06 10.14 0.52
C ASP A 194 -8.54 9.98 0.63
N THR A 195 -7.92 9.39 -0.39
CA THR A 195 -6.49 9.05 -0.45
C THR A 195 -5.93 9.36 -1.83
N PHE A 196 -4.73 8.90 -2.15
CA PHE A 196 -4.12 9.09 -3.47
C PHE A 196 -3.79 7.76 -4.14
N ALA A 197 -3.93 7.74 -5.47
CA ALA A 197 -3.56 6.63 -6.34
C ALA A 197 -2.93 7.17 -7.64
N PRO A 198 -2.35 6.31 -8.49
CA PRO A 198 -1.83 6.69 -9.80
C PRO A 198 -2.82 7.49 -10.65
N ALA A 199 -2.37 8.56 -11.29
CA ALA A 199 -3.17 9.28 -12.27
C ALA A 199 -2.92 8.72 -13.66
N ILE A 200 -3.99 8.29 -14.36
CA ILE A 200 -3.92 7.96 -15.79
C ILE A 200 -3.44 9.21 -16.55
N PRO A 201 -2.36 9.12 -17.36
CA PRO A 201 -1.91 10.26 -18.15
C PRO A 201 -3.03 10.76 -19.06
N SER A 202 -3.47 12.01 -18.88
CA SER A 202 -4.42 12.61 -19.81
C SER A 202 -3.79 12.60 -21.21
N PRO A 203 -4.50 12.16 -22.27
CA PRO A 203 -3.96 12.19 -23.63
C PRO A 203 -3.44 13.60 -23.93
N GLY A 204 -2.13 13.72 -24.05
CA GLY A 204 -1.47 15.02 -24.07
C GLY A 204 -2.00 15.92 -25.18
N SER A 205 -2.04 17.22 -24.91
CA SER A 205 -2.38 18.32 -25.82
C SER A 205 -1.55 18.36 -27.12
N TRP A 206 -0.61 17.42 -27.30
CA TRP A 206 0.12 17.16 -28.55
C TRP A 206 -0.82 16.82 -29.73
N ALA A 207 -2.00 16.26 -29.47
CA ALA A 207 -3.01 16.07 -30.51
C ALA A 207 -3.50 17.41 -31.12
N ILE A 208 -3.43 18.52 -30.38
CA ILE A 208 -3.87 19.85 -30.85
C ILE A 208 -2.83 20.49 -31.79
N PHE A 209 -1.54 20.19 -31.62
CA PHE A 209 -0.50 20.70 -32.52
C PHE A 209 -0.39 19.93 -33.85
N GLY A 210 -0.92 18.70 -33.93
CA GLY A 210 -0.95 17.91 -35.17
C GLY A 210 -2.01 18.35 -36.19
N VAL A 211 -3.11 18.96 -35.75
CA VAL A 211 -4.25 19.32 -36.64
C VAL A 211 -4.11 20.73 -37.22
N GLY A 212 -3.30 21.61 -36.61
CA GLY A 212 -3.10 22.98 -37.09
C GLY A 212 -2.24 23.13 -38.36
N GLY A 213 -1.48 22.10 -38.74
CA GLY A 213 -0.50 22.17 -39.85
C GLY A 213 -1.06 21.98 -41.27
N LEU A 214 -2.32 21.58 -41.43
CA LEU A 214 -2.88 21.15 -42.73
C LEU A 214 -3.77 22.18 -43.45
N ALA A 215 -3.86 23.43 -42.97
CA ALA A 215 -4.85 24.40 -43.46
C ALA A 215 -4.32 25.63 -44.23
N VAL A 216 -3.03 25.73 -44.61
CA VAL A 216 -2.53 26.91 -45.36
C VAL A 216 -1.64 26.52 -46.56
N VAL A 217 -2.23 25.87 -47.57
CA VAL A 217 -1.78 26.01 -48.96
C VAL A 217 -3.00 26.07 -49.88
N ARG A 218 -3.63 27.25 -50.00
CA ARG A 218 -4.54 27.54 -51.11
C ARG A 218 -4.18 28.86 -51.81
N ARG A 219 -3.11 28.76 -52.60
CA ARG A 219 -2.98 29.22 -53.99
C ARG A 219 -3.60 30.60 -54.33
N ARG A 220 -2.77 31.65 -54.29
CA ARG A 220 -2.96 32.87 -55.09
C ARG A 220 -2.50 32.60 -56.53
N ARG A 221 -3.40 32.65 -57.51
CA ARG A 221 -3.04 32.82 -58.93
C ARG A 221 -3.61 34.15 -59.42
N ARG A 222 -2.78 34.79 -60.24
CA ARG A 222 -2.92 36.11 -60.88
C ARG A 222 -4.22 36.28 -61.64
#